data_AF-A0A5B0NET2-F1
#
_entry.id   AF-A0A5B0NET2-F1
#
_cell.length_a   1.000
_cell.length_b   1.000
_cell.length_c   1.000
_cell.angle_alpha   90.00
_cell.angle_beta   90.00
_cell.angle_gamma   90.00
#
_symmetry.space_group_name_H-M   'P 1'
#
loop_
_entity.id
_entity.type
_entity.pdbx_description
1 polymer ?
#
loop_
_entity_poly.entity_id
_entity_poly.type
_entity_poly.pdbx_seq_one_letter_code
_entity_poly.pdbx_strand_id
1 'polypeptide(L)'
;MHALREIAPGEELSISYITLVQSREKRRKSLHGTYGFHCGCSQCSLSDAESEASDQRVEKIRELWDVISDWDSSPPSTPAMADEILELFKAERMDVVMEEPYTMASLVYNSWGLTHQARQFSALAISYGVYTHEKTWLETSSHLPLIYDPESHWSYNIGKKMDAEVQTTQTDIAHYFHVEL
;
A
#
# COMPACT_ATOMS: atom_id res chain seq x y z
N MET A 1 21.64 3.79 -10.18
CA MET A 1 20.46 3.96 -11.05
C MET A 1 20.07 2.57 -11.54
N HIS A 2 18.81 2.19 -11.35
CA HIS A 2 18.30 0.84 -11.61
C HIS A 2 17.02 0.93 -12.43
N ALA A 3 16.77 -0.07 -13.27
CA ALA A 3 15.49 -0.22 -13.96
C ALA A 3 14.50 -0.94 -13.04
N LEU A 4 13.30 -0.39 -12.90
CA LEU A 4 12.24 -0.93 -12.03
C LEU A 4 11.10 -1.61 -12.83
N ARG A 5 11.25 -1.64 -14.15
CA ARG A 5 10.38 -2.34 -15.11
C ARG A 5 11.18 -2.66 -16.37
N GLU A 6 10.58 -3.44 -17.25
CA GLU A 6 11.12 -3.66 -18.59
C GLU A 6 11.18 -2.36 -19.39
N ILE A 7 12.23 -2.20 -20.20
CA ILE A 7 12.50 -1.01 -21.02
C ILE A 7 12.84 -1.49 -22.43
N ALA A 8 12.07 -1.06 -23.43
CA ALA A 8 12.29 -1.45 -24.82
C ALA A 8 13.47 -0.67 -25.45
N PRO A 9 14.15 -1.21 -26.49
CA PRO A 9 15.17 -0.47 -27.20
C PRO A 9 14.62 0.85 -27.79
N GLY A 10 15.29 1.96 -27.49
CA GLY A 10 14.88 3.30 -27.92
C GLY A 10 13.85 3.99 -27.02
N GLU A 11 13.38 3.33 -25.96
CA GLU A 11 12.53 3.96 -24.96
C GLU A 11 13.32 4.93 -24.08
N GLU A 12 12.70 6.07 -23.74
CA GLU A 12 13.31 7.07 -22.86
C GLU A 12 13.41 6.57 -21.41
N LEU A 13 14.59 6.78 -20.80
CA LEU A 13 14.80 6.48 -19.38
C LEU A 13 14.28 7.63 -18.53
N SER A 14 13.26 7.37 -17.72
CA SER A 14 12.64 8.38 -16.84
C SER A 14 12.76 8.02 -15.37
N ILE A 15 12.88 9.04 -14.52
CA ILE A 15 12.69 8.96 -13.06
C ILE A 15 11.63 9.97 -12.61
N SER A 16 10.99 9.75 -11.47
CA SER A 16 10.05 10.73 -10.90
C SER A 16 10.79 11.75 -10.04
N TYR A 17 10.46 13.02 -10.18
CA TYR A 17 10.96 14.12 -9.33
C TYR A 17 10.00 14.53 -8.23
N ILE A 18 8.81 13.93 -8.20
CA ILE A 18 7.72 14.29 -7.29
C ILE A 18 7.14 13.03 -6.65
N THR A 19 6.42 13.20 -5.54
CA THR A 19 5.58 12.16 -4.95
C THR A 19 4.50 11.72 -5.94
N LEU A 20 4.32 10.41 -6.08
CA LEU A 20 3.44 9.82 -7.09
C LEU A 20 1.97 9.81 -6.69
N VAL A 21 1.65 9.64 -5.40
CA VAL A 21 0.28 9.59 -4.87
C VAL A 21 -0.34 11.00 -4.78
N GLN A 22 -0.48 11.65 -5.93
CA GLN A 22 -0.97 13.03 -6.10
C GLN A 22 -1.91 13.13 -7.29
N SER A 23 -2.93 14.00 -7.22
CA SER A 23 -3.85 14.21 -8.35
C SER A 23 -3.16 14.83 -9.56
N ARG A 24 -3.73 14.70 -10.76
CA ARG A 24 -3.19 15.29 -12.01
C ARG A 24 -2.91 16.78 -11.85
N GLU A 25 -3.82 17.52 -11.22
CA GLU A 25 -3.65 18.95 -10.95
C GLU A 25 -2.42 19.21 -10.07
N LYS A 26 -2.30 18.51 -8.93
CA LYS A 26 -1.17 18.66 -8.00
C LYS A 26 0.15 18.33 -8.68
N ARG A 27 0.23 17.24 -9.45
CA ARG A 27 1.42 16.86 -10.22
C ARG A 27 1.83 17.95 -11.21
N ARG A 28 0.89 18.45 -12.02
CA ARG A 28 1.15 19.50 -13.02
C ARG A 28 1.57 20.82 -12.37
N LYS A 29 0.92 21.20 -11.26
CA LYS A 29 1.26 22.41 -10.49
C LYS A 29 2.66 22.32 -9.88
N SER A 30 3.01 21.19 -9.26
CA SER A 30 4.34 20.98 -8.68
C SER A 30 5.43 20.99 -9.76
N LEU A 31 5.25 20.24 -10.84
CA LEU A 31 6.24 20.18 -11.91
C LEU A 31 6.45 21.52 -12.61
N HIS A 32 5.37 22.24 -12.90
CA HIS A 32 5.48 23.57 -13.48
C HIS A 32 6.09 24.58 -12.51
N GLY A 33 5.67 24.56 -11.24
CA GLY A 33 6.17 25.49 -10.22
C GLY A 33 7.65 25.30 -9.89
N THR A 34 8.14 24.06 -9.88
CA THR A 34 9.53 23.73 -9.51
C THR A 34 10.46 23.65 -10.71
N TYR A 35 9.99 23.09 -11.83
CA TYR A 35 10.84 22.77 -12.99
C TYR A 35 10.45 23.52 -14.27
N GLY A 36 9.35 24.29 -14.27
CA GLY A 36 8.98 25.16 -15.39
C GLY A 36 8.41 24.45 -16.62
N PHE A 37 7.94 23.20 -16.50
CA PHE A 37 7.35 22.46 -17.63
C PHE A 37 5.98 21.86 -17.30
N HIS A 38 5.18 21.63 -18.35
CA HIS A 38 3.96 20.83 -18.26
C HIS A 38 4.27 19.37 -18.63
N CYS A 39 3.96 18.45 -17.71
CA CYS A 39 4.19 17.03 -17.94
C CYS A 39 3.31 16.48 -19.07
N GLY A 40 3.94 15.84 -20.06
CA GLY A 40 3.28 15.18 -21.18
C GLY A 40 3.26 13.64 -21.09
N CYS A 41 3.52 13.08 -19.91
CA CYS A 41 3.48 11.62 -19.73
C CYS A 41 2.09 11.06 -20.01
N SER A 42 2.00 9.75 -20.23
CA SER A 42 0.73 9.07 -20.54
C SER A 42 -0.37 9.36 -19.51
N GLN A 43 -0.04 9.48 -18.22
CA GLN A 43 -1.00 9.81 -17.16
C GLN A 43 -1.46 11.27 -17.18
N CYS A 44 -0.58 12.21 -17.54
CA CYS A 44 -0.93 13.63 -17.63
C CYS A 44 -1.63 13.99 -18.94
N SER A 45 -1.53 13.13 -19.95
CA SER A 45 -2.15 13.27 -21.28
C SER A 45 -3.48 12.52 -21.42
N LEU A 46 -3.97 11.86 -20.37
CA LEU A 46 -5.30 11.26 -20.33
C LEU A 46 -6.40 12.29 -20.63
N SER A 47 -7.55 11.79 -21.12
CA SER A 47 -8.77 12.61 -21.20
C SER A 47 -9.23 13.06 -19.82
N ASP A 48 -10.09 14.07 -19.74
CA ASP A 48 -10.57 14.58 -18.46
C ASP A 48 -11.36 13.52 -17.67
N ALA A 49 -12.16 12.70 -18.35
CA ALA A 49 -12.90 11.60 -17.72
C ALA A 49 -11.96 10.50 -17.17
N GLU A 50 -10.92 10.12 -17.92
CA GLU A 50 -9.93 9.15 -17.46
C GLU A 50 -9.06 9.71 -16.33
N SER A 51 -8.74 11.01 -16.40
CA SER A 51 -7.98 11.72 -15.36
C SER A 51 -8.76 11.77 -14.06
N GLU A 52 -10.05 12.09 -14.12
CA GLU A 52 -10.95 12.09 -12.96
C GLU A 52 -11.02 10.70 -12.32
N ALA A 53 -11.14 9.64 -13.13
CA ALA A 53 -11.12 8.28 -12.63
C ALA A 53 -9.77 7.88 -11.98
N SER A 54 -8.65 8.38 -12.51
CA SER A 54 -7.32 8.21 -11.88
C SER A 54 -7.22 8.98 -10.57
N ASP A 55 -7.68 10.23 -10.52
CA ASP A 55 -7.66 11.04 -9.31
C ASP A 55 -8.54 10.43 -8.19
N GLN A 56 -9.67 9.80 -8.54
CA GLN A 56 -10.49 9.02 -7.60
C GLN A 56 -9.75 7.78 -7.06
N ARG A 57 -9.03 7.04 -7.91
CA ARG A 57 -8.20 5.91 -7.46
C ARG A 57 -7.06 6.36 -6.54
N VAL A 58 -6.43 7.50 -6.85
CA VAL A 58 -5.39 8.11 -6.02
C VAL A 58 -5.96 8.55 -4.66
N GLU A 59 -7.17 9.08 -4.61
CA GLU A 59 -7.82 9.41 -3.35
C GLU A 59 -8.14 8.15 -2.54
N LYS A 60 -8.68 7.12 -3.19
CA LYS A 60 -8.93 5.83 -2.55
C LYS A 60 -7.66 5.20 -1.97
N ILE A 61 -6.53 5.32 -2.67
CA ILE A 61 -5.22 4.91 -2.15
C ILE A 61 -4.92 5.62 -0.83
N ARG A 62 -5.12 6.95 -0.73
CA ARG A 62 -4.87 7.70 0.52
C ARG A 62 -5.78 7.25 1.65
N GLU A 63 -7.07 7.10 1.37
CA GLU A 63 -8.04 6.63 2.36
C GLU A 63 -7.68 5.25 2.90
N LEU A 64 -7.36 4.30 2.02
CA LEU A 64 -6.93 2.96 2.42
C LEU A 64 -5.62 3.00 3.18
N TRP A 65 -4.70 3.89 2.78
CA TRP A 65 -3.43 4.06 3.47
C TRP A 65 -3.62 4.49 4.92
N ASP A 66 -4.46 5.50 5.13
CA ASP A 66 -4.75 6.02 6.46
C ASP A 66 -5.37 4.92 7.34
N VAL A 67 -6.30 4.13 6.80
CA VAL A 67 -6.92 3.04 7.57
C VAL A 67 -5.96 1.88 7.83
N ILE A 68 -5.15 1.47 6.84
CA ILE A 68 -4.23 0.33 7.01
C ILE A 68 -3.06 0.68 7.94
N SER A 69 -2.62 1.94 7.94
CA SER A 69 -1.53 2.41 8.81
C SER A 69 -1.97 2.68 10.26
N ASP A 70 -3.27 2.79 10.51
CA ASP A 70 -3.84 2.88 11.85
C ASP A 70 -4.04 1.49 12.47
N TRP A 71 -3.07 1.07 13.29
CA TRP A 71 -3.10 -0.21 14.00
C TRP A 71 -4.03 -0.25 15.21
N ASP A 72 -4.56 0.91 15.62
CA ASP A 72 -5.55 1.01 16.69
C ASP A 72 -6.99 1.12 16.13
N SER A 73 -7.14 1.07 14.81
CA SER A 73 -8.44 1.15 14.13
C SER A 73 -9.40 0.03 14.53
N SER A 74 -10.66 0.39 14.72
CA SER A 74 -11.75 -0.55 15.02
C SER A 74 -12.94 -0.29 14.07
N PRO A 75 -13.29 -1.22 13.18
CA PRO A 75 -12.70 -2.55 12.99
C PRO A 75 -11.26 -2.50 12.43
N PRO A 76 -10.44 -3.55 12.66
CA PRO A 76 -9.06 -3.59 12.18
C PRO A 76 -9.01 -3.67 10.65
N SER A 77 -7.89 -3.22 10.08
CA SER A 77 -7.62 -3.38 8.65
C SER A 77 -7.64 -4.85 8.21
N THR A 78 -8.16 -5.13 7.01
CA THR A 78 -8.42 -6.49 6.52
C THR A 78 -7.51 -6.86 5.34
N PRO A 79 -7.27 -8.16 5.07
CA PRO A 79 -6.50 -8.59 3.90
C PRO A 79 -7.11 -8.10 2.58
N ALA A 80 -8.43 -7.96 2.50
CA ALA A 80 -9.11 -7.42 1.32
C ALA A 80 -8.71 -5.95 1.04
N MET A 81 -8.52 -5.14 2.08
CA MET A 81 -8.03 -3.76 1.95
C MET A 81 -6.57 -3.72 1.48
N ALA A 82 -5.75 -4.65 1.97
CA ALA A 82 -4.38 -4.81 1.49
C ALA A 82 -4.32 -5.25 0.02
N ASP A 83 -5.20 -6.14 -0.42
CA ASP A 83 -5.29 -6.51 -1.83
C ASP A 83 -5.76 -5.32 -2.68
N GLU A 84 -6.77 -4.58 -2.21
CA GLU A 84 -7.30 -3.41 -2.92
C GLU A 84 -6.21 -2.34 -3.13
N ILE A 85 -5.43 -2.02 -2.09
CA ILE A 85 -4.36 -1.01 -2.23
C ILE A 85 -3.28 -1.50 -3.20
N LEU A 86 -2.90 -2.78 -3.18
CA LEU A 86 -1.94 -3.34 -4.14
C LEU A 86 -2.43 -3.23 -5.58
N GLU A 87 -3.70 -3.54 -5.84
CA GLU A 87 -4.28 -3.44 -7.19
C GLU A 87 -4.40 -2.00 -7.65
N LEU A 88 -4.73 -1.06 -6.76
CA LEU A 88 -4.76 0.37 -7.09
C LEU A 88 -3.38 0.92 -7.46
N PHE A 89 -2.33 0.56 -6.72
CA PHE A 89 -0.96 0.96 -7.06
C PHE A 89 -0.52 0.42 -8.43
N LYS A 90 -0.85 -0.84 -8.75
CA LYS A 90 -0.60 -1.43 -10.08
C LYS A 90 -1.39 -0.71 -11.17
N ALA A 91 -2.67 -0.43 -10.94
CA ALA A 91 -3.54 0.26 -11.90
C ALA A 91 -3.03 1.68 -12.22
N GLU A 92 -2.51 2.39 -11.22
CA GLU A 92 -1.91 3.72 -11.38
C GLU A 92 -0.46 3.68 -11.89
N ARG A 93 0.10 2.48 -12.14
CA ARG A 93 1.48 2.26 -12.63
C ARG A 93 2.53 2.87 -11.70
N MET A 94 2.32 2.70 -10.39
CA MET A 94 3.23 3.19 -9.35
C MET A 94 4.33 2.15 -9.02
N ASP A 95 4.87 1.50 -10.06
CA ASP A 95 5.81 0.36 -9.92
C ASP A 95 7.04 0.70 -9.06
N VAL A 96 7.47 1.96 -9.09
CA VAL A 96 8.70 2.42 -8.43
C VAL A 96 8.56 2.61 -6.93
N VAL A 97 7.34 2.57 -6.39
CA VAL A 97 7.03 2.71 -4.95
C VAL A 97 6.26 1.50 -4.41
N MET A 98 6.37 0.34 -5.07
CA MET A 98 5.67 -0.88 -4.66
C MET A 98 6.20 -1.50 -3.36
N GLU A 99 7.37 -1.09 -2.86
CA GLU A 99 7.89 -1.54 -1.57
C GLU A 99 6.86 -1.32 -0.45
N GLU A 100 6.37 -0.09 -0.29
CA GLU A 100 5.51 0.29 0.82
C GLU A 100 4.15 -0.45 0.84
N PRO A 101 3.37 -0.57 -0.26
CA PRO A 101 2.14 -1.35 -0.23
C PRO A 101 2.41 -2.86 -0.02
N TYR A 102 3.56 -3.39 -0.43
CA TYR A 102 3.95 -4.76 -0.06
C TYR A 102 4.28 -4.90 1.43
N THR A 103 4.92 -3.91 2.04
CA THR A 103 5.13 -3.85 3.49
C THR A 103 3.79 -3.87 4.23
N MET A 104 2.85 -3.02 3.82
CA MET A 104 1.51 -2.95 4.40
C MET A 104 0.77 -4.28 4.26
N ALA A 105 0.77 -4.87 3.07
CA ALA A 105 0.16 -6.17 2.84
C ALA A 105 0.80 -7.25 3.72
N SER A 106 2.13 -7.31 3.82
CA SER A 106 2.82 -8.26 4.69
C SER A 106 2.36 -8.16 6.14
N LEU A 107 2.23 -6.94 6.66
CA LEU A 107 1.83 -6.71 8.05
C LEU A 107 0.37 -7.06 8.28
N VAL A 108 -0.53 -6.64 7.39
CA VAL A 108 -1.97 -6.94 7.47
C VAL A 108 -2.20 -8.44 7.38
N TYR A 109 -1.61 -9.14 6.41
CA TYR A 109 -1.79 -10.59 6.32
C TYR A 109 -1.28 -11.31 7.58
N ASN A 110 -0.18 -10.84 8.17
CA ASN A 110 0.31 -11.40 9.44
C ASN A 110 -0.64 -11.11 10.62
N SER A 111 -1.31 -9.96 10.63
CA SER A 111 -2.31 -9.59 11.65
C SER A 111 -3.54 -10.47 11.66
N TRP A 112 -3.80 -11.17 10.56
CA TRP A 112 -4.83 -12.19 10.44
C TRP A 112 -4.30 -13.63 10.59
N GLY A 113 -3.02 -13.79 10.91
CA GLY A 113 -2.36 -15.08 11.06
C GLY A 113 -2.10 -15.80 9.73
N LEU A 114 -2.22 -15.11 8.61
CA LEU A 114 -2.01 -15.63 7.25
C LEU A 114 -0.53 -15.56 6.88
N THR A 115 0.28 -16.37 7.56
CA THR A 115 1.75 -16.24 7.54
C THR A 115 2.39 -16.59 6.20
N HIS A 116 1.73 -17.37 5.34
CA HIS A 116 2.24 -17.65 4.00
C HIS A 116 2.26 -16.39 3.12
N GLN A 117 1.11 -15.69 3.01
CA GLN A 117 1.02 -14.44 2.27
C GLN A 117 1.87 -13.34 2.89
N ALA A 118 1.94 -13.28 4.22
CA ALA A 118 2.84 -12.35 4.91
C ALA A 118 4.29 -12.52 4.44
N ARG A 119 4.82 -13.76 4.42
CA ARG A 119 6.16 -14.06 3.90
C ARG A 119 6.33 -13.64 2.44
N GLN A 120 5.34 -13.93 1.59
CA GLN A 120 5.39 -13.59 0.17
C GLN A 120 5.47 -12.08 -0.07
N PHE A 121 4.60 -11.30 0.56
CA PHE A 121 4.61 -9.85 0.42
C PHE A 121 5.84 -9.22 1.08
N SER A 122 6.31 -9.76 2.20
CA SER A 122 7.56 -9.33 2.82
C SER A 122 8.77 -9.50 1.89
N ALA A 123 8.86 -10.65 1.21
CA ALA A 123 9.90 -10.90 0.21
C ALA A 123 9.81 -9.95 -1.00
N LEU A 124 8.60 -9.60 -1.43
CA LEU A 124 8.38 -8.59 -2.48
C LEU A 124 8.79 -7.19 -2.01
N ALA A 125 8.47 -6.80 -0.77
CA ALA A 125 8.90 -5.52 -0.21
C ALA A 125 10.43 -5.40 -0.20
N ILE A 126 11.15 -6.45 0.24
CA ILE A 126 12.62 -6.46 0.19
C ILE A 126 13.13 -6.32 -1.25
N SER A 127 12.55 -7.06 -2.20
CA SER A 127 13.02 -7.07 -3.59
C SER A 127 12.81 -5.75 -4.32
N TYR A 128 11.76 -4.99 -3.98
CA TYR A 128 11.57 -3.63 -4.48
C TYR A 128 12.42 -2.61 -3.71
N GLY A 129 12.53 -2.75 -2.38
CA GLY A 129 13.30 -1.84 -1.55
C GLY A 129 14.81 -1.89 -1.78
N VAL A 130 15.35 -2.99 -2.32
CA VAL A 130 16.80 -3.11 -2.61
C VAL A 130 17.29 -2.07 -3.63
N TYR A 131 16.41 -1.51 -4.45
CA TYR A 131 16.76 -0.50 -5.45
C TYR A 131 16.74 0.93 -4.89
N THR A 132 16.06 1.14 -3.76
CA THR A 132 15.88 2.44 -3.10
C THR A 132 16.79 2.59 -1.87
N HIS A 133 17.14 1.47 -1.23
CA HIS A 133 17.91 1.41 0.01
C HIS A 133 19.39 1.06 -0.19
N GLU A 134 20.16 1.15 0.91
CA GLU A 134 21.58 0.78 0.93
C GLU A 134 21.79 -0.72 0.68
N LYS A 135 23.03 -1.10 0.28
CA LYS A 135 23.37 -2.50 -0.04
C LYS A 135 23.09 -3.49 1.09
N THR A 136 23.13 -3.04 2.33
CA THR A 136 22.85 -3.84 3.54
C THR A 136 21.37 -4.18 3.70
N TRP A 137 20.47 -3.57 2.92
CA TRP A 137 19.01 -3.77 3.00
C TRP A 137 18.61 -5.24 3.02
N LEU A 138 19.21 -6.08 2.19
CA LEU A 138 18.90 -7.52 2.13
C LEU A 138 19.17 -8.26 3.44
N GLU A 139 20.06 -7.73 4.28
CA GLU A 139 20.52 -8.36 5.52
C GLU A 139 19.96 -7.68 6.78
N THR A 140 19.58 -6.40 6.67
CA THR A 140 19.15 -5.59 7.82
C THR A 140 17.70 -5.11 7.72
N SER A 141 16.96 -5.50 6.69
CA SER A 141 15.58 -5.05 6.51
C SER A 141 14.68 -5.50 7.66
N SER A 142 13.80 -4.61 8.13
CA SER A 142 12.74 -4.90 9.10
C SER A 142 11.71 -5.93 8.60
N HIS A 143 11.76 -6.27 7.31
CA HIS A 143 10.94 -7.30 6.69
C HIS A 143 11.43 -8.73 7.00
N LEU A 144 12.72 -8.93 7.30
CA LEU A 144 13.28 -10.28 7.48
C LEU A 144 12.58 -11.13 8.57
N PRO A 145 12.19 -10.57 9.73
CA PRO A 145 11.40 -11.32 10.72
C PRO A 145 10.08 -11.85 10.16
N LEU A 146 9.39 -11.11 9.29
CA LEU A 146 8.14 -11.55 8.65
C LEU A 146 8.37 -12.68 7.63
N ILE A 147 9.59 -12.82 7.10
CA ILE A 147 9.95 -13.92 6.19
C ILE A 147 10.29 -15.18 7.00
N TYR A 148 11.15 -15.05 8.01
CA TYR A 148 11.72 -16.21 8.71
C TYR A 148 10.84 -16.71 9.86
N ASP A 149 10.25 -15.80 10.65
CA ASP A 149 9.48 -16.12 11.85
C ASP A 149 8.31 -15.13 12.06
N PRO A 150 7.33 -15.08 11.13
CA PRO A 150 6.20 -14.17 11.20
C PRO A 150 5.32 -14.36 12.44
N GLU A 151 5.28 -15.57 13.00
CA GLU A 151 4.53 -15.89 14.22
C GLU A 151 5.07 -15.16 15.47
N SER A 152 6.37 -14.87 15.51
CA SER A 152 7.02 -14.10 16.59
C SER A 152 6.99 -12.58 16.34
N HIS A 153 6.59 -12.14 15.16
CA HIS A 153 6.50 -10.73 14.83
C HIS A 153 5.35 -10.05 15.58
N TRP A 154 5.53 -8.78 15.99
CA TRP A 154 4.54 -8.04 16.79
C TRP A 154 3.16 -7.98 16.15
N SER A 155 3.10 -7.99 14.82
CA SER A 155 1.83 -7.91 14.10
C SER A 155 1.05 -9.22 14.11
N TYR A 156 1.61 -10.34 14.58
CA TYR A 156 0.94 -11.65 14.47
C TYR A 156 -0.39 -11.70 15.24
N ASN A 157 -1.47 -12.06 14.53
CA ASN A 157 -2.83 -12.23 15.07
C ASN A 157 -3.45 -11.00 15.76
N ILE A 158 -2.86 -9.80 15.69
CA ILE A 158 -3.44 -8.62 16.36
C ILE A 158 -4.80 -8.24 15.78
N GLY A 159 -4.92 -8.20 14.44
CA GLY A 159 -6.18 -7.90 13.76
C GLY A 159 -7.24 -8.97 14.04
N LYS A 160 -6.83 -10.24 14.05
CA LYS A 160 -7.70 -11.36 14.42
C LYS A 160 -8.25 -11.26 15.85
N LYS A 161 -7.45 -10.78 16.81
CA LYS A 161 -7.88 -10.57 18.19
C LYS A 161 -8.85 -9.39 18.30
N MET A 162 -8.53 -8.27 17.66
CA MET A 162 -9.38 -7.07 17.63
C MET A 162 -10.75 -7.37 17.02
N ASP A 163 -10.79 -8.10 15.91
CA ASP A 163 -12.05 -8.50 15.25
C ASP A 163 -12.93 -9.37 16.17
N ALA A 164 -12.34 -10.31 16.91
CA ALA A 164 -13.06 -11.12 17.88
C ALA A 164 -13.65 -10.29 19.05
N GLU A 165 -12.92 -9.27 19.52
CA GLU A 165 -13.40 -8.34 20.56
C GLU A 165 -14.59 -7.49 20.07
N VAL A 166 -14.52 -7.00 18.82
CA VAL A 166 -15.62 -6.25 18.18
C VAL A 166 -16.87 -7.12 18.06
N GLN A 167 -16.74 -8.36 17.58
CA GLN A 167 -17.87 -9.28 17.42
C GLN A 167 -18.52 -9.65 18.77
N THR A 168 -17.70 -9.84 19.81
CA THR A 168 -18.20 -10.11 21.17
C THR A 168 -19.04 -8.93 21.68
N THR A 169 -18.53 -7.71 21.55
CA THR A 169 -19.22 -6.48 21.98
C THR A 169 -20.54 -6.26 21.26
N GLN A 170 -20.58 -6.51 19.94
CA GLN A 170 -21.82 -6.40 19.16
C GLN A 170 -22.87 -7.45 19.56
N THR A 171 -22.42 -8.66 19.89
CA THR A 171 -23.31 -9.74 20.34
C THR A 171 -23.91 -9.43 21.71
N ASP A 172 -23.12 -8.89 22.64
CA ASP A 172 -23.58 -8.48 23.97
C ASP A 172 -24.62 -7.35 23.90
N ILE A 173 -24.37 -6.35 23.02
CA ILE A 173 -25.33 -5.26 22.76
C ILE A 173 -26.65 -5.81 22.19
N ALA A 174 -26.59 -6.69 21.18
CA ALA A 174 -27.78 -7.28 20.58
C ALA A 174 -28.57 -8.14 21.59
N HIS A 175 -27.88 -8.86 22.47
CA HIS A 175 -28.51 -9.65 23.54
C HIS A 175 -29.19 -8.74 24.58
N TYR A 176 -28.58 -7.61 24.96
CA TYR A 176 -29.18 -6.64 25.89
C TYR A 176 -30.51 -6.08 25.34
N PHE A 177 -30.54 -5.69 24.07
CA PHE A 177 -31.75 -5.15 23.43
C PHE A 177 -32.86 -6.20 23.18
N HIS A 178 -32.56 -7.49 23.25
CA HIS A 178 -33.55 -8.57 23.13
C HIS A 178 -34.14 -9.03 24.48
N VAL A 179 -33.53 -8.66 25.62
CA VAL A 179 -34.02 -9.04 26.96
C VAL A 179 -34.96 -7.96 27.56
N GLU A 180 -34.95 -6.74 27.03
CA GLU A 180 -35.80 -5.61 27.49
C GLU A 180 -37.13 -5.43 26.70
N LEU A 181 -37.56 -6.42 25.91
CA LEU A 181 -38.87 -6.45 25.21
C LEU A 181 -39.69 -7.68 25.61
#